data_AF-A0A3M1RBW8-F1
#
_entry.id   AF-A0A3M1RBW8-F1
#
_cell.length_a   1.000
_cell.length_b   1.000
_cell.length_c   1.000
_cell.angle_alpha   90.00
_cell.angle_beta   90.00
_cell.angle_gamma   90.00
#
_symmetry.space_group_name_H-M   'P 1'
#
loop_
_entity.id
_entity.type
_entity.pdbx_description
1 polymer ?
#
loop_
_entity_poly.entity_id
_entity_poly.type
_entity_poly.pdbx_seq_one_letter_code
_entity_poly.pdbx_strand_id
1 'polypeptide(L)'
;MEITQIQNGLPPSHPSPPSGEQKGGSFLSFLQDALTETNRLQHEAEQATRDFVLGQAESVHATMLALEKADIALRFITQVRNKVVEAYQEIMRMQV
;
A
#
# COMPACT_ATOMS: atom_id res chain seq x y z
N MET A 1 -19.84 49.66 -45.75
CA MET A 1 -19.59 48.35 -46.39
C MET A 1 -18.09 48.12 -46.34
N GLU A 2 -17.49 47.10 -45.73
CA GLU A 2 -17.87 45.90 -44.97
C GLU A 2 -16.64 45.59 -44.10
N ILE A 3 -16.78 45.54 -42.77
CA ILE A 3 -16.55 44.39 -41.86
C ILE A 3 -15.56 43.27 -42.28
N THR A 4 -14.90 42.69 -41.25
CA THR A 4 -14.50 41.25 -41.15
C THR A 4 -13.12 40.88 -41.76
N GLN A 5 -12.15 40.18 -41.13
CA GLN A 5 -12.09 39.34 -39.91
C GLN A 5 -10.63 39.19 -39.42
N ILE A 6 -10.51 39.15 -38.09
CA ILE A 6 -9.44 38.54 -37.29
C ILE A 6 -9.30 37.04 -37.59
N GLN A 7 -8.19 36.55 -38.15
CA GLN A 7 -7.87 35.12 -38.15
C GLN A 7 -6.68 34.83 -37.23
N ASN A 8 -7.05 34.42 -36.03
CA ASN A 8 -6.21 33.88 -34.97
C ASN A 8 -5.51 32.59 -35.47
N GLY A 9 -4.20 32.62 -35.64
CA GLY A 9 -3.39 31.44 -35.96
C GLY A 9 -3.12 30.59 -34.71
N LEU A 10 -3.91 29.54 -34.55
CA LEU A 10 -3.83 28.56 -33.47
C LEU A 10 -2.44 27.85 -33.51
N PRO A 11 -1.68 27.76 -32.40
CA PRO A 11 -0.55 26.84 -32.32
C PRO A 11 -1.05 25.38 -32.35
N PRO A 12 -0.31 24.42 -32.93
CA PRO A 12 -0.68 23.01 -32.89
C PRO A 12 -0.69 22.52 -31.44
N SER A 13 -1.88 22.23 -30.93
CA SER A 13 -2.08 21.46 -29.72
C SER A 13 -1.64 20.03 -29.99
N HIS A 14 -0.36 19.74 -29.75
CA HIS A 14 0.04 18.37 -29.44
C HIS A 14 -0.74 17.96 -28.18
N PRO A 15 -1.50 16.86 -28.20
CA PRO A 15 -1.94 16.28 -26.95
C PRO A 15 -0.68 15.87 -26.19
N SER A 16 -0.37 16.61 -25.13
CA SER A 16 0.59 16.15 -24.13
C SER A 16 0.17 14.73 -23.74
N PRO A 17 1.09 13.74 -23.77
CA PRO A 17 0.76 12.43 -23.26
C PRO A 17 0.22 12.61 -21.84
N PRO A 18 -0.81 11.85 -21.42
CA PRO A 18 -1.29 11.92 -20.06
C PRO A 18 -0.07 11.69 -19.17
N SER A 19 0.28 12.72 -18.39
CA SER A 19 1.29 12.63 -17.35
C SER A 19 0.96 11.37 -16.57
N GLY A 20 1.76 10.33 -16.75
CA GLY A 20 1.62 9.09 -16.02
C GLY A 20 1.77 9.45 -14.55
N GLU A 21 0.65 9.58 -13.86
CA GLU A 21 0.63 9.66 -12.41
C GLU A 21 1.51 8.53 -11.90
N GLN A 22 2.49 8.91 -11.09
CA GLN A 22 3.51 8.06 -10.51
C GLN A 22 2.87 7.00 -9.60
N LYS A 23 2.21 5.99 -10.17
CA LYS A 23 1.59 4.87 -9.43
C LYS A 23 2.61 4.07 -8.62
N GLY A 24 3.90 4.15 -8.98
CA GLY A 24 4.98 3.52 -8.23
C GLY A 24 5.13 4.01 -6.79
N GLY A 25 4.81 5.28 -6.49
CA GLY A 25 4.86 5.81 -5.13
C GLY A 25 3.70 5.34 -4.25
N SER A 26 2.51 5.16 -4.84
CA SER A 26 1.30 4.80 -4.11
C SER A 26 1.36 3.40 -3.49
N PHE A 27 1.87 2.41 -4.24
CA PHE A 27 2.01 1.05 -3.72
C PHE A 27 3.08 0.95 -2.62
N LEU A 28 4.22 1.63 -2.78
CA LEU A 28 5.27 1.60 -1.76
C LEU A 28 4.81 2.28 -0.46
N SER A 29 4.06 3.39 -0.55
CA SER A 29 3.41 4.01 0.61
C SER A 29 2.46 3.03 1.29
N PHE A 30 1.53 2.44 0.53
CA PHE A 30 0.60 1.45 1.05
C PHE A 30 1.30 0.27 1.75
N LEU A 31 2.37 -0.25 1.13
CA LEU A 31 3.15 -1.34 1.71
C LEU A 31 3.83 -0.93 3.02
N GLN A 32 4.32 0.31 3.09
CA GLN A 32 4.93 0.86 4.30
C GLN A 32 3.90 1.06 5.42
N ASP A 33 2.72 1.55 5.07
CA ASP A 33 1.61 1.70 6.01
C ASP A 33 1.16 0.34 6.53
N ALA A 34 1.02 -0.67 5.65
CA ALA A 34 0.66 -2.03 6.01
C ALA A 34 1.71 -2.70 6.93
N LEU A 35 3.01 -2.45 6.68
CA LEU A 35 4.10 -2.93 7.55
C LEU A 35 4.04 -2.27 8.93
N THR A 36 3.83 -0.95 8.97
CA THR A 36 3.69 -0.19 10.22
C THR A 36 2.50 -0.68 11.02
N GLU A 37 1.36 -0.92 10.36
CA GLU A 37 0.16 -1.47 10.97
C GLU A 37 0.37 -2.89 11.50
N THR A 38 1.07 -3.74 10.74
CA THR A 38 1.41 -5.10 11.20
C THR A 38 2.31 -5.07 12.43
N ASN A 39 3.26 -4.13 12.49
CA ASN A 39 4.10 -3.93 13.68
C ASN A 39 3.29 -3.47 14.89
N ARG A 40 2.35 -2.53 14.69
CA ARG A 40 1.42 -2.08 15.74
C ARG A 40 0.60 -3.25 16.29
N LEU A 41 0.00 -4.06 15.41
CA LEU A 41 -0.78 -5.24 15.80
C LEU A 41 0.04 -6.26 16.58
N GLN A 42 1.31 -6.48 16.20
CA GLN A 42 2.21 -7.35 16.97
C GLN A 42 2.46 -6.81 18.38
N HIS A 43 2.76 -5.52 18.52
CA HIS A 43 2.96 -4.90 19.83
C HIS A 43 1.70 -4.97 20.71
N GLU A 44 0.52 -4.77 20.12
CA GLU A 44 -0.76 -4.94 20.84
C GLU A 44 -0.97 -6.37 21.30
N ALA A 45 -0.67 -7.36 20.46
CA ALA A 45 -0.78 -8.77 20.80
C ALA A 45 0.19 -9.16 21.92
N GLU A 46 1.42 -8.66 21.88
CA GLU A 46 2.39 -8.86 22.96
C GLU A 46 1.93 -8.22 24.27
N GLN A 47 1.40 -7.00 24.20
CA GLN A 47 0.91 -6.30 25.39
C GLN A 47 -0.29 -7.03 26.00
N ALA A 48 -1.28 -7.39 25.18
CA ALA A 48 -2.44 -8.15 25.64
C ALA A 48 -2.01 -9.49 26.27
N THR A 49 -1.01 -10.16 25.68
CA THR A 49 -0.43 -11.38 26.24
C THR A 49 0.23 -11.15 27.60
N ARG A 50 1.02 -10.08 27.74
CA ARG A 50 1.63 -9.70 29.02
C ARG A 50 0.58 -9.40 30.08
N ASP A 51 -0.41 -8.57 29.74
CA ASP A 51 -1.48 -8.17 30.65
C ASP A 51 -2.30 -9.39 31.12
N PHE A 52 -2.54 -10.35 30.22
CA PHE A 52 -3.19 -11.60 30.55
C PHE A 52 -2.36 -12.48 31.50
N VAL A 53 -1.08 -12.68 31.23
CA VAL A 53 -0.19 -13.49 32.09
C VAL A 53 -0.01 -12.86 33.48
N LEU A 54 -0.02 -11.54 33.56
CA LEU A 54 0.03 -10.79 34.82
C LEU A 54 -1.29 -10.78 35.59
N GLY A 55 -2.35 -11.38 35.04
CA GLY A 55 -3.70 -11.38 35.64
C GLY A 55 -4.38 -10.02 35.61
N GLN A 56 -3.88 -9.07 34.81
CA GLN A 56 -4.42 -7.72 34.66
C GLN A 56 -5.48 -7.63 33.55
N ALA A 57 -5.54 -8.62 32.64
CA ALA A 57 -6.58 -8.70 31.64
C ALA A 57 -7.75 -9.58 32.10
N GLU A 58 -8.97 -9.02 32.13
CA GLU A 58 -10.21 -9.75 32.43
C GLU A 58 -10.63 -10.74 31.33
N SER A 59 -10.01 -10.68 30.14
CA SER A 59 -10.53 -11.33 28.93
C SER A 59 -9.44 -12.04 28.11
N VAL A 60 -9.39 -13.38 28.26
CA VAL A 60 -8.68 -14.28 27.33
C VAL A 60 -9.06 -14.01 25.88
N HIS A 61 -10.33 -13.68 25.63
CA HIS A 61 -10.87 -13.45 24.29
C HIS A 61 -10.22 -12.24 23.61
N ALA A 62 -9.99 -11.15 24.34
CA ALA A 62 -9.32 -9.97 23.80
C ALA A 62 -7.86 -10.26 23.41
N THR A 63 -7.17 -11.05 24.24
CA THR A 63 -5.79 -11.49 23.99
C THR A 63 -5.72 -12.37 22.75
N MET A 64 -6.59 -13.38 22.65
CA MET A 64 -6.68 -14.25 21.48
C MET A 64 -7.01 -13.46 20.21
N LEU A 65 -7.92 -12.49 20.29
CA LEU A 65 -8.26 -11.64 19.15
C LEU A 65 -7.09 -10.78 18.68
N ALA A 66 -6.31 -10.21 19.61
CA ALA A 66 -5.13 -9.43 19.27
C ALA A 66 -4.06 -10.30 18.57
N LEU A 67 -3.83 -11.51 19.09
CA LEU A 67 -2.92 -12.49 18.49
C LEU A 67 -3.36 -12.89 17.07
N GLU A 68 -4.65 -13.20 16.88
CA GLU A 68 -5.19 -13.60 15.58
C GLU A 68 -5.04 -12.47 14.54
N LYS A 69 -5.33 -11.23 14.94
CA LYS A 69 -5.12 -10.06 14.06
C LYS A 69 -3.67 -9.92 13.63
N ALA A 70 -2.73 -10.06 14.55
CA ALA A 70 -1.31 -9.98 14.27
C ALA A 70 -0.85 -11.10 13.32
N ASP A 71 -1.29 -12.34 13.54
CA ASP A 71 -0.94 -13.49 12.68
C ASP A 71 -1.49 -13.33 11.25
N ILE A 72 -2.78 -12.97 11.11
CA ILE A 72 -3.38 -12.74 9.79
C ILE A 72 -2.67 -11.61 9.04
N ALA A 73 -2.38 -10.49 9.71
CA ALA A 73 -1.68 -9.35 9.10
C ALA A 73 -0.28 -9.74 8.63
N LEU A 74 0.47 -10.49 9.44
CA LEU A 74 1.81 -10.97 9.10
C LEU A 74 1.81 -11.94 7.92
N ARG A 75 0.85 -12.87 7.88
CA ARG A 75 0.69 -13.79 6.75
C ARG A 75 0.38 -13.05 5.47
N PHE A 76 -0.53 -12.08 5.55
CA PHE A 76 -0.90 -11.25 4.42
C PHE A 76 0.31 -10.48 3.87
N ILE A 77 1.08 -9.79 4.72
CA ILE A 77 2.23 -9.01 4.24
C ILE A 77 3.33 -9.90 3.65
N THR A 78 3.49 -11.11 4.17
CA THR A 78 4.42 -12.10 3.62
C THR A 78 4.00 -12.52 2.21
N GLN A 79 2.70 -12.73 1.97
CA GLN A 79 2.18 -13.03 0.63
C GLN A 79 2.40 -11.87 -0.33
N VAL A 80 2.13 -10.63 0.10
CA VAL A 80 2.38 -9.43 -0.70
C VAL A 80 3.87 -9.32 -1.06
N ARG A 81 4.77 -9.50 -0.08
CA ARG A 81 6.22 -9.52 -0.32
C ARG A 81 6.61 -10.54 -1.38
N ASN A 82 6.12 -11.78 -1.26
CA ASN A 82 6.41 -12.83 -2.22
C ASN A 82 5.95 -12.45 -3.63
N LYS A 83 4.74 -11.91 -3.77
CA LYS A 83 4.20 -11.47 -5.07
C LYS A 83 4.99 -10.31 -5.69
N VAL A 84 5.47 -9.37 -4.88
CA VAL A 84 6.34 -8.28 -5.36
C VAL A 84 7.67 -8.83 -5.88
N VAL A 85 8.27 -9.77 -5.16
CA VAL A 85 9.52 -10.42 -5.58
C VAL A 85 9.31 -11.23 -6.87
N GLU A 86 8.23 -12.00 -6.96
CA GLU A 86 7.86 -12.73 -8.18
C GLU A 86 7.68 -11.79 -9.37
N ALA A 87 6.95 -10.68 -9.21
CA ALA A 87 6.74 -9.69 -10.27
C ALA A 87 8.05 -9.05 -10.74
N TYR A 88 8.97 -8.75 -9.82
CA TYR A 88 10.30 -8.26 -10.17
C TYR A 88 11.12 -9.30 -10.95
N GLN A 89 11.08 -10.56 -10.53
CA GLN A 89 11.76 -11.66 -11.24
C GLN A 89 11.19 -11.88 -12.64
N GLU A 90 9.87 -11.77 -12.82
CA GLU A 90 9.21 -11.94 -14.12
C GLU A 90 9.64 -10.85 -15.11
N ILE A 91 9.71 -9.59 -14.68
CA ILE A 91 10.20 -8.48 -15.52
C ILE A 91 11.63 -8.74 -15.99
N MET A 92 12.50 -9.26 -15.11
CA MET A 92 13.88 -9.61 -15.47
C MET A 92 13.97 -10.74 -16.50
N ARG A 93 13.04 -11.70 -16.45
CA ARG A 93 12.96 -12.81 -17.41
C ARG A 93 12.45 -12.39 -18.79
N MET A 94 11.67 -11.31 -18.88
CA MET A 94 11.20 -10.80 -20.17
C MET A 94 12.28 -10.05 -20.97
N GLN A 95 13.36 -9.60 -20.32
CA GLN A 95 14.40 -8.76 -20.94
C GLN A 95 15.62 -9.53 -21.45
N VAL A 96 15.69 -10.85 -21.21
CA VAL A 96 16.79 -11.72 -21.70
C VAL A 96 16.46 -12.38 -23.03
#